data_AF-A0A0H1BBR5-F1
#
_entry.id   AF-A0A0H1BBR5-F1
#
_cell.length_a   1.000
_cell.length_b   1.000
_cell.length_c   1.000
_cell.angle_alpha   90.00
_cell.angle_beta   90.00
_cell.angle_gamma   90.00
#
_symmetry.space_group_name_H-M   'P 1'
#
loop_
_entity.id
_entity.type
_entity.pdbx_description
1 polymer ?
#
loop_
_entity_poly.entity_id
_entity_poly.type
_entity_poly.pdbx_seq_one_letter_code
_entity_poly.pdbx_strand_id
1 'polypeptide(L)'
;MHLLEWFLTRPFDTASLPTRVSGKVMLQDLRLVPQFAKAHGVVMSIAFVIIFPLGALFVRTQKIKGGVWIHAACQLIGWILTIAGLATGIRVGKILDRLHNNAHTILGTAIIALLLLQPLIGFVHHRKFMMTQRPGPWTRFHVWYGRVLILLGMTNGGLGLQLADNTRAGTVAYGVVAGLVGVAYCTVVAFFEVRKWSHRDDVASDVGLEERSKSPTP
;
A
#
# COMPACT_ATOMS: atom_id res chain seq x y z
N MET A 1 41.66 -27.05 10.91
CA MET A 1 42.44 -26.31 9.90
C MET A 1 42.07 -26.60 8.44
N HIS A 2 41.35 -27.68 8.08
CA HIS A 2 41.06 -28.02 6.68
C HIS A 2 39.90 -27.28 5.97
N LEU A 3 39.06 -26.52 6.69
CA LEU A 3 37.95 -25.76 6.06
C LEU A 3 38.38 -24.38 5.51
N LEU A 4 39.47 -23.81 6.03
CA LEU A 4 39.98 -22.52 5.57
C LEU A 4 40.83 -22.66 4.29
N GLU A 5 41.57 -23.77 4.13
CA GLU A 5 42.30 -24.06 2.89
C GLU A 5 41.36 -24.37 1.72
N TRP A 6 40.17 -24.94 1.97
CA TRP A 6 39.17 -25.21 0.94
C TRP A 6 38.67 -23.93 0.26
N PHE A 7 38.56 -22.82 1.00
CA PHE A 7 38.14 -21.51 0.46
C PHE A 7 39.28 -20.72 -0.19
N LEU A 8 40.54 -20.97 0.21
CA LEU A 8 41.69 -20.16 -0.22
C LEU A 8 42.46 -20.73 -1.42
N THR A 9 42.21 -21.98 -1.82
CA THR A 9 43.00 -22.69 -2.85
C THR A 9 42.25 -23.01 -4.13
N ARG A 10 40.94 -22.75 -4.22
CA ARG A 10 40.21 -22.89 -5.50
C ARG A 10 40.40 -21.62 -6.34
N PRO A 11 41.11 -21.67 -7.48
CA PRO A 11 40.97 -20.61 -8.47
C PRO A 11 39.49 -20.55 -8.86
N PHE A 12 38.94 -19.33 -8.94
CA PHE A 12 37.61 -19.10 -9.47
C PHE A 12 37.57 -19.68 -10.89
N ASP A 13 36.92 -20.84 -11.05
CA ASP A 13 36.85 -21.52 -12.33
C ASP A 13 35.80 -20.84 -13.22
N THR A 14 36.25 -19.81 -13.93
CA THR A 14 35.44 -19.02 -14.87
C THR A 14 34.89 -19.87 -16.02
N ALA A 15 35.40 -21.09 -16.22
CA ALA A 15 34.94 -22.01 -17.26
C ALA A 15 33.58 -22.68 -16.94
N SER A 16 33.12 -22.61 -15.69
CA SER A 16 31.81 -23.13 -15.27
C SER A 16 30.68 -22.10 -15.34
N LEU A 17 31.00 -20.83 -15.59
CA LEU A 17 30.00 -19.80 -15.87
C LEU A 17 29.51 -20.00 -17.31
N PRO A 18 28.18 -20.05 -17.57
CA PRO A 18 27.67 -20.06 -18.93
C PRO A 18 28.14 -18.78 -19.65
N THR A 19 29.23 -18.88 -20.40
CA THR A 19 29.99 -17.76 -20.95
C THR A 19 29.32 -17.14 -22.20
N ARG A 20 28.03 -17.43 -22.39
CA ARG A 20 27.20 -16.82 -23.43
C ARG A 20 25.77 -16.64 -22.94
N VAL A 21 25.56 -15.77 -21.96
CA VAL A 21 24.37 -14.91 -22.09
C VAL A 21 24.62 -14.08 -23.33
N SER A 22 24.01 -14.45 -24.46
CA SER A 22 24.22 -13.79 -25.74
C SER A 22 24.05 -12.28 -25.56
N GLY A 23 25.01 -11.47 -26.02
CA GLY A 23 24.91 -10.02 -25.93
C GLY A 23 23.61 -9.48 -26.53
N LYS A 24 23.02 -10.21 -27.50
CA LYS A 24 21.69 -9.92 -28.05
C LYS A 24 20.56 -10.06 -27.03
N VAL A 25 20.62 -11.05 -26.13
CA VAL A 25 19.64 -11.27 -25.05
C VAL A 25 19.75 -10.17 -24.00
N MET A 26 20.98 -9.81 -23.59
CA MET A 26 21.20 -8.71 -22.65
C MET A 26 20.74 -7.35 -23.21
N LEU A 27 21.04 -7.07 -24.49
CA LEU A 27 20.56 -5.86 -25.17
C LEU A 27 19.05 -5.84 -25.37
N GLN A 28 18.43 -7.00 -25.65
CA GLN A 28 16.99 -7.13 -25.77
C GLN A 28 16.30 -6.85 -24.44
N ASP A 29 16.81 -7.39 -23.34
CA ASP A 29 16.27 -7.15 -22.00
C ASP A 29 16.40 -5.68 -21.60
N LEU A 30 17.54 -5.04 -21.86
CA LEU A 30 17.77 -3.63 -21.52
C LEU A 30 16.83 -2.68 -22.29
N ARG A 31 16.49 -3.01 -23.54
CA ARG A 31 15.53 -2.24 -24.36
C ARG A 31 14.10 -2.26 -23.81
N LEU A 32 13.74 -3.26 -23.00
CA LEU A 32 12.41 -3.39 -22.40
C LEU A 32 12.25 -2.56 -21.12
N VAL A 33 13.37 -2.16 -20.49
CA VAL A 33 13.36 -1.43 -19.21
C VAL A 33 12.49 -0.19 -19.23
N PRO A 34 12.57 0.73 -20.23
CA PRO A 34 11.75 1.94 -20.22
C PRO A 34 10.24 1.64 -20.28
N GLN A 35 9.85 0.62 -21.04
CA GLN A 35 8.45 0.22 -21.19
C GLN A 35 7.91 -0.36 -19.88
N PHE A 36 8.63 -1.29 -19.27
CA PHE A 36 8.23 -1.89 -17.99
C PHE A 36 8.28 -0.89 -16.83
N ALA A 37 9.27 0.01 -16.78
CA ALA A 37 9.36 1.04 -15.75
C ALA A 37 8.19 2.02 -15.85
N LYS A 38 7.83 2.45 -17.08
CA LYS A 38 6.65 3.29 -17.31
C LYS A 38 5.36 2.58 -16.93
N ALA A 39 5.19 1.31 -17.34
CA ALA A 39 4.03 0.50 -16.97
C ALA A 39 3.92 0.34 -15.45
N HIS A 40 5.02 0.00 -14.77
CA HIS A 40 5.10 -0.08 -13.32
C HIS A 40 4.64 1.22 -12.66
N GLY A 41 5.27 2.36 -13.02
CA GLY A 41 4.97 3.66 -12.42
C GLY A 41 3.51 4.07 -12.62
N VAL A 42 2.95 3.90 -13.82
CA VAL A 42 1.56 4.25 -14.12
C VAL A 42 0.58 3.36 -13.34
N VAL A 43 0.74 2.03 -13.41
CA VAL A 43 -0.16 1.08 -12.77
C VAL A 43 -0.13 1.23 -11.25
N MET A 44 1.06 1.37 -10.65
CA MET A 44 1.22 1.56 -9.21
C MET A 44 0.65 2.91 -8.75
N SER A 45 0.81 3.98 -9.55
CA SER A 45 0.22 5.29 -9.26
C SER A 45 -1.31 5.21 -9.27
N ILE A 46 -1.91 4.57 -10.27
CA ILE A 46 -3.37 4.38 -10.32
C ILE A 46 -3.86 3.61 -9.08
N ALA A 47 -3.18 2.51 -8.72
CA ALA A 47 -3.55 1.70 -7.57
C ALA A 47 -3.50 2.50 -6.25
N PHE A 48 -2.35 3.11 -5.93
CA PHE A 48 -2.13 3.74 -4.62
C PHE A 48 -2.62 5.17 -4.50
N VAL A 49 -2.62 5.95 -5.58
CA VAL A 49 -3.06 7.34 -5.54
C VAL A 49 -4.56 7.45 -5.76
N ILE A 50 -5.18 6.54 -6.52
CA ILE A 50 -6.59 6.67 -6.92
C ILE A 50 -7.45 5.55 -6.32
N ILE A 51 -7.20 4.31 -6.71
CA ILE A 51 -8.13 3.20 -6.43
C ILE A 51 -8.24 2.87 -4.93
N PHE A 52 -7.12 2.71 -4.23
CA PHE A 52 -7.15 2.38 -2.80
C PHE A 52 -7.75 3.51 -1.93
N PRO A 53 -7.36 4.79 -2.09
CA PRO A 53 -8.00 5.89 -1.39
C PRO A 53 -9.50 5.96 -1.64
N LEU A 54 -9.94 5.88 -2.91
CA LEU A 54 -11.36 5.93 -3.26
C LEU A 54 -12.15 4.79 -2.60
N GLY A 55 -11.67 3.55 -2.71
CA GLY A 55 -12.31 2.40 -2.06
C GLY A 55 -12.39 2.55 -0.53
N ALA A 56 -11.39 3.16 0.09
CA ALA A 56 -11.37 3.43 1.53
C ALA A 56 -12.28 4.60 1.97
N LEU A 57 -12.62 5.52 1.06
CA LEU A 57 -13.55 6.63 1.33
C LEU A 57 -15.01 6.21 1.18
N PHE A 58 -15.36 5.43 0.14
CA PHE A 58 -16.75 5.03 -0.14
C PHE A 58 -17.42 4.24 1.00
N VAL A 59 -16.65 3.46 1.77
CA VAL A 59 -17.20 2.72 2.92
C VAL A 59 -17.56 3.64 4.10
N ARG A 60 -17.01 4.86 4.16
CA ARG A 60 -17.29 5.81 5.26
C ARG A 60 -18.52 6.65 5.03
N THR A 61 -18.90 6.87 3.78
CA THR A 61 -20.12 7.58 3.45
C THR A 61 -21.33 6.71 3.78
N GLN A 62 -21.84 6.84 5.02
CA GLN A 62 -22.99 6.11 5.58
C GLN A 62 -24.26 6.17 4.71
N LYS A 63 -24.31 7.08 3.73
CA LYS A 63 -25.44 7.26 2.81
C LYS A 63 -25.44 6.28 1.62
N ILE A 64 -24.35 5.57 1.36
CA ILE A 64 -24.24 4.67 0.19
C ILE A 64 -24.64 3.24 0.60
N LYS A 65 -25.85 2.82 0.18
CA LYS A 65 -26.26 1.41 0.25
C LYS A 65 -25.26 0.55 -0.54
N GLY A 66 -24.74 -0.50 0.08
CA GLY A 66 -23.74 -1.38 -0.56
C GLY A 66 -22.30 -0.86 -0.55
N GLY A 67 -21.98 0.17 0.25
CA GLY A 67 -20.61 0.73 0.33
C GLY A 67 -19.51 -0.30 0.62
N VAL A 68 -19.80 -1.39 1.33
CA VAL A 68 -18.87 -2.51 1.56
C VAL A 68 -18.53 -3.26 0.27
N TRP A 69 -19.51 -3.46 -0.62
CA TRP A 69 -19.28 -4.12 -1.91
C TRP A 69 -18.49 -3.25 -2.87
N ILE A 70 -18.77 -1.94 -2.89
CA ILE A 70 -17.98 -0.96 -3.64
C ILE A 70 -16.54 -0.96 -3.13
N HIS A 71 -16.36 -0.92 -1.81
CA HIS A 71 -15.04 -1.04 -1.18
C HIS A 71 -14.33 -2.31 -1.62
N ALA A 72 -14.96 -3.48 -1.47
CA ALA A 72 -14.37 -4.77 -1.84
C ALA A 72 -13.99 -4.83 -3.33
N ALA A 73 -14.84 -4.30 -4.23
CA ALA A 73 -14.55 -4.23 -5.66
C ALA A 73 -13.35 -3.33 -5.96
N CYS A 74 -13.30 -2.12 -5.39
CA CYS A 74 -12.15 -1.23 -5.52
C CYS A 74 -10.88 -1.88 -4.96
N GLN A 75 -10.95 -2.53 -3.80
CA GLN A 75 -9.80 -3.21 -3.20
C GLN A 75 -9.30 -4.33 -4.11
N LEU A 76 -10.20 -5.14 -4.67
CA LEU A 76 -9.83 -6.22 -5.59
C LEU A 76 -9.14 -5.69 -6.85
N ILE A 77 -9.68 -4.63 -7.46
CA ILE A 77 -9.07 -3.97 -8.63
C ILE A 77 -7.69 -3.44 -8.27
N GLY A 78 -7.57 -2.71 -7.14
CA GLY A 78 -6.30 -2.19 -6.66
C GLY A 78 -5.28 -3.31 -6.42
N TRP A 79 -5.71 -4.43 -5.86
CA TRP A 79 -4.88 -5.61 -5.61
C TRP A 79 -4.32 -6.21 -6.91
N ILE A 80 -5.18 -6.40 -7.92
CA ILE A 80 -4.77 -6.89 -9.24
C ILE A 80 -3.76 -5.94 -9.89
N LEU A 81 -4.03 -4.64 -9.88
CA LEU A 81 -3.11 -3.63 -10.39
C LEU A 81 -1.77 -3.66 -9.65
N THR A 82 -1.78 -3.82 -8.32
CA THR A 82 -0.56 -3.85 -7.51
C THR A 82 0.29 -5.09 -7.81
N ILE A 83 -0.34 -6.24 -8.07
CA ILE A 83 0.37 -7.46 -8.48
C ILE A 83 0.99 -7.27 -9.87
N ALA A 84 0.26 -6.70 -10.83
CA ALA A 84 0.79 -6.41 -12.16
C ALA A 84 1.94 -5.37 -12.10
N GLY A 85 1.79 -4.34 -11.27
CA GLY A 85 2.83 -3.36 -10.98
C GLY A 85 4.06 -4.01 -10.34
N LEU A 86 3.88 -4.87 -9.35
CA LEU A 86 5.00 -5.61 -8.75
C LEU A 86 5.73 -6.48 -9.78
N ALA A 87 5.00 -7.20 -10.63
CA ALA A 87 5.60 -8.07 -11.64
C ALA A 87 6.50 -7.27 -12.62
N THR A 88 6.01 -6.12 -13.10
CA THR A 88 6.78 -5.23 -13.98
C THR A 88 7.96 -4.57 -13.26
N GLY A 89 7.79 -4.20 -11.98
CA GLY A 89 8.85 -3.66 -11.13
C GLY A 89 9.96 -4.66 -10.83
N ILE A 90 9.62 -5.92 -10.54
CA ILE A 90 10.58 -7.02 -10.35
C ILE A 90 11.37 -7.24 -11.65
N ARG A 91 10.71 -7.21 -12.81
CA ARG A 91 11.39 -7.39 -14.10
C ARG A 91 12.45 -6.30 -14.32
N VAL A 92 12.11 -5.03 -14.09
CA VAL A 92 13.04 -3.90 -14.16
C VAL A 92 14.16 -4.03 -13.13
N GLY A 93 13.81 -4.33 -11.88
CA GLY A 93 14.76 -4.48 -10.77
C GLY A 93 15.77 -5.61 -11.01
N LYS A 94 15.38 -6.70 -11.67
CA LYS A 94 16.31 -7.78 -12.05
C LYS A 94 17.24 -7.37 -13.19
N ILE A 95 16.74 -6.67 -14.22
CA ILE A 95 17.56 -6.26 -15.37
C ILE A 95 18.60 -5.21 -14.95
N LEU A 96 18.22 -4.30 -14.04
CA LEU A 96 19.09 -3.21 -13.57
C LEU A 96 19.89 -3.56 -12.31
N ASP A 97 19.75 -4.78 -11.78
CA ASP A 97 20.30 -5.20 -10.49
C ASP A 97 19.99 -4.22 -9.34
N ARG A 98 18.71 -3.85 -9.22
CA ARG A 98 18.19 -2.87 -8.25
C ARG A 98 17.13 -3.44 -7.31
N LEU A 99 16.97 -4.76 -7.25
CA LEU A 99 15.82 -5.35 -6.58
C LEU A 99 15.83 -5.09 -5.05
N HIS A 100 16.99 -5.11 -4.38
CA HIS A 100 17.06 -5.01 -2.91
C HIS A 100 18.11 -4.00 -2.39
N ASN A 101 18.52 -3.03 -3.20
CA ASN A 101 19.64 -2.13 -2.86
C ASN A 101 19.28 -0.64 -2.85
N ASN A 102 17.98 -0.31 -2.87
CA ASN A 102 17.53 1.08 -2.79
C ASN A 102 16.24 1.17 -1.98
N ALA A 103 15.98 2.39 -1.46
CA ALA A 103 14.84 2.63 -0.58
C ALA A 103 13.49 2.28 -1.23
N HIS A 104 13.31 2.63 -2.52
CA HIS A 104 12.05 2.39 -3.22
C HIS A 104 11.72 0.90 -3.36
N THR A 105 12.69 0.06 -3.71
CA THR A 105 12.42 -1.37 -3.92
C THR A 105 12.29 -2.12 -2.59
N ILE A 106 13.09 -1.78 -1.58
CA ILE A 106 12.98 -2.35 -0.23
C ILE A 106 11.63 -2.00 0.40
N LEU A 107 11.29 -0.70 0.45
CA LEU A 107 10.04 -0.23 1.03
C LEU A 107 8.84 -0.71 0.22
N GLY A 108 8.89 -0.62 -1.12
CA GLY A 108 7.83 -1.08 -2.00
C GLY A 108 7.52 -2.57 -1.84
N THR A 109 8.54 -3.41 -1.73
CA THR A 109 8.37 -4.86 -1.51
C THR A 109 7.72 -5.13 -0.15
N ALA A 110 8.16 -4.44 0.91
CA ALA A 110 7.56 -4.55 2.23
C ALA A 110 6.09 -4.10 2.24
N ILE A 111 5.76 -2.96 1.63
CA ILE A 111 4.38 -2.45 1.51
C ILE A 111 3.51 -3.48 0.82
N ILE A 112 3.95 -4.07 -0.30
CA ILE A 112 3.13 -5.01 -1.05
C ILE A 112 2.97 -6.32 -0.29
N ALA A 113 4.02 -6.85 0.34
CA ALA A 113 3.91 -8.04 1.18
C ALA A 113 2.89 -7.84 2.32
N LEU A 114 2.91 -6.67 2.97
CA LEU A 114 1.92 -6.29 3.98
C LEU A 114 0.52 -6.11 3.38
N LEU A 115 0.41 -5.47 2.22
CA LEU A 115 -0.86 -5.29 1.50
C LEU A 115 -1.49 -6.63 1.10
N LEU A 116 -0.70 -7.68 0.85
CA LEU A 116 -1.25 -9.01 0.57
C LEU A 116 -1.98 -9.62 1.78
N LEU A 117 -1.70 -9.15 2.99
CA LEU A 117 -2.42 -9.58 4.20
C LEU A 117 -3.75 -8.83 4.40
N GLN A 118 -3.95 -7.68 3.74
CA GLN A 118 -5.15 -6.86 3.94
C GLN A 118 -6.47 -7.58 3.66
N PRO A 119 -6.65 -8.35 2.57
CA PRO A 119 -7.91 -9.05 2.32
C PRO A 119 -8.25 -10.08 3.39
N LEU A 120 -7.25 -10.78 3.93
CA LEU A 120 -7.46 -11.74 5.02
C LEU A 120 -7.92 -11.04 6.30
N ILE A 121 -7.24 -9.96 6.68
CA ILE A 121 -7.64 -9.11 7.83
C ILE A 121 -9.03 -8.50 7.58
N GLY A 122 -9.30 -8.13 6.32
CA GLY A 122 -10.58 -7.66 5.80
C GLY A 122 -11.72 -8.63 6.08
N PHE A 123 -11.54 -9.87 5.65
CA PHE A 123 -12.48 -10.96 5.85
C PHE A 123 -12.74 -11.24 7.34
N VAL A 124 -11.68 -11.34 8.15
CA VAL A 124 -11.79 -11.62 9.59
C VAL A 124 -12.58 -10.53 10.31
N HIS A 125 -12.27 -9.25 10.07
CA HIS A 125 -13.01 -8.18 10.73
C HIS A 125 -14.45 -8.09 10.22
N HIS A 126 -14.70 -8.32 8.93
CA HIS A 126 -16.03 -8.23 8.36
C HIS A 126 -16.95 -9.30 8.96
N ARG A 127 -16.45 -10.54 9.07
CA ARG A 127 -17.19 -11.64 9.72
C ARG A 127 -17.50 -11.33 11.19
N LYS A 128 -16.53 -10.82 11.95
CA LYS A 128 -16.75 -10.41 13.35
C LYS A 128 -17.70 -9.23 13.50
N PHE A 129 -17.64 -8.28 12.57
CA PHE A 129 -18.56 -7.14 12.54
C PHE A 129 -19.98 -7.60 12.21
N MET A 130 -20.18 -8.53 11.28
CA MET A 130 -21.50 -9.10 10.99
C MET A 130 -22.12 -9.84 12.18
N MET A 131 -21.28 -10.47 13.02
CA MET A 131 -21.75 -11.15 14.24
C MET A 131 -22.14 -10.20 15.37
N THR A 132 -21.42 -9.09 15.54
CA THR A 132 -21.56 -8.19 16.69
C THR A 132 -22.30 -6.89 16.37
N GLN A 133 -22.41 -6.55 15.08
CA GLN A 133 -22.87 -5.26 14.55
C GLN A 133 -22.15 -4.05 15.18
N ARG A 134 -20.96 -4.26 15.75
CA ARG A 134 -20.17 -3.26 16.46
C ARG A 134 -18.71 -3.31 16.00
N PRO A 135 -18.04 -2.15 15.82
CA PRO A 135 -16.64 -2.12 15.41
C PRO A 135 -15.74 -2.63 16.55
N GLY A 136 -15.14 -3.81 16.35
CA GLY A 136 -14.22 -4.43 17.29
C GLY A 136 -12.74 -4.04 17.07
N PRO A 137 -11.81 -4.64 17.84
CA PRO A 137 -10.37 -4.38 17.71
C PRO A 137 -9.85 -4.71 16.30
N TRP A 138 -10.36 -5.79 15.68
CA TRP A 138 -10.02 -6.17 14.31
C TRP A 138 -10.43 -5.11 13.27
N THR A 139 -11.58 -4.45 13.46
CA THR A 139 -12.02 -3.35 12.60
C THR A 139 -11.05 -2.17 12.71
N ARG A 140 -10.65 -1.81 13.93
CA ARG A 140 -9.70 -0.71 14.17
C ARG A 140 -8.34 -1.02 13.55
N PHE A 141 -7.83 -2.23 13.76
CA PHE A 141 -6.57 -2.69 13.19
C PHE A 141 -6.61 -2.66 11.66
N HIS A 142 -7.61 -3.29 11.04
CA HIS A 142 -7.79 -3.30 9.58
C HIS A 142 -7.75 -1.90 8.98
N VAL A 143 -8.53 -0.98 9.57
CA VAL A 143 -8.67 0.40 9.10
C VAL A 143 -7.37 1.18 9.19
N TRP A 144 -6.69 1.16 10.34
CA TRP A 144 -5.45 1.92 10.53
C TRP A 144 -4.29 1.33 9.76
N TYR A 145 -4.19 0.00 9.72
CA TYR A 145 -3.21 -0.70 8.90
C TYR A 145 -3.35 -0.32 7.42
N GLY A 146 -4.57 -0.36 6.88
CA GLY A 146 -4.82 0.03 5.49
C GLY A 146 -4.47 1.50 5.22
N ARG A 147 -4.84 2.42 6.12
CA ARG A 147 -4.49 3.86 6.02
C ARG A 147 -2.97 4.06 5.93
N VAL A 148 -2.21 3.42 6.81
CA VAL A 148 -0.74 3.52 6.82
C VAL A 148 -0.16 2.99 5.51
N LEU A 149 -0.63 1.83 5.02
CA LEU A 149 -0.15 1.27 3.75
C LEU A 149 -0.44 2.18 2.53
N ILE A 150 -1.60 2.84 2.49
CA ILE A 150 -1.94 3.79 1.43
C ILE A 150 -0.92 4.95 1.41
N LEU A 151 -0.68 5.57 2.57
CA LEU A 151 0.24 6.71 2.67
C LEU A 151 1.70 6.31 2.38
N LEU A 152 2.12 5.15 2.86
CA LEU A 152 3.44 4.59 2.55
C LEU A 152 3.57 4.30 1.04
N GLY A 153 2.52 3.78 0.40
CA GLY A 153 2.51 3.54 -1.03
C GLY A 153 2.62 4.80 -1.88
N MET A 154 1.90 5.87 -1.51
CA MET A 154 2.04 7.18 -2.15
C MET A 154 3.47 7.74 -1.99
N THR A 155 4.03 7.66 -0.78
CA THR A 155 5.40 8.10 -0.51
C THR A 155 6.41 7.28 -1.33
N ASN A 156 6.21 5.97 -1.40
CA ASN A 156 7.05 5.07 -2.17
C ASN A 156 6.99 5.35 -3.67
N GLY A 157 5.85 5.80 -4.21
CA GLY A 157 5.75 6.26 -5.60
C GLY A 157 6.63 7.47 -5.89
N GLY A 158 6.72 8.43 -4.95
CA GLY A 158 7.67 9.53 -5.02
C GLY A 158 9.13 9.08 -5.05
N LEU A 159 9.50 8.12 -4.18
CA LEU A 159 10.83 7.51 -4.20
C LEU A 159 11.12 6.78 -5.52
N GLY A 160 10.11 6.17 -6.14
CA GLY A 160 10.23 5.51 -7.44
C GLY A 160 10.54 6.49 -8.57
N LEU A 161 9.91 7.67 -8.56
CA LEU A 161 10.21 8.73 -9.52
C LEU A 161 11.61 9.30 -9.33
N GLN A 162 12.07 9.43 -8.08
CA GLN A 162 13.44 9.83 -7.77
C GLN A 162 14.45 8.78 -8.26
N LEU A 163 14.18 7.49 -8.02
CA LEU A 163 15.05 6.39 -8.46
C LEU A 163 15.14 6.30 -9.99
N ALA A 164 14.04 6.61 -10.68
CA ALA A 164 13.95 6.59 -12.13
C ALA A 164 14.57 7.82 -12.80
N ASP A 165 15.11 8.77 -12.02
CA ASP A 165 15.57 10.08 -12.50
C ASP A 165 14.53 10.74 -13.43
N ASN A 166 13.28 10.71 -12.98
CA ASN A 166 12.16 11.11 -13.82
C ASN A 166 12.18 12.62 -14.12
N THR A 167 11.61 13.00 -15.26
CA THR A 167 11.50 14.40 -15.67
C THR A 167 10.90 15.27 -14.57
N ARG A 168 11.40 16.51 -14.45
CA ARG A 168 10.87 17.49 -13.48
C ARG A 168 9.35 17.65 -13.60
N ALA A 169 8.85 17.73 -14.84
CA ALA A 169 7.41 17.83 -15.10
C ALA A 169 6.63 16.63 -14.56
N GLY A 170 7.08 15.40 -14.82
CA GLY A 170 6.42 14.20 -14.32
C GLY A 170 6.47 14.07 -12.79
N THR A 171 7.60 14.45 -12.18
CA THR A 171 7.76 14.44 -10.72
C THR A 171 6.85 15.48 -10.04
N VAL A 172 6.75 16.68 -10.61
CA VAL A 172 5.80 17.71 -10.15
C VAL A 172 4.36 17.26 -10.35
N ALA A 173 4.02 16.72 -11.52
CA ALA A 173 2.66 16.25 -11.81
C ALA A 173 2.22 15.17 -10.82
N TYR A 174 3.06 14.17 -10.57
CA TYR A 174 2.79 13.16 -9.55
C TYR A 174 2.66 13.77 -8.16
N GLY A 175 3.60 14.62 -7.76
CA GLY A 175 3.59 15.26 -6.44
C GLY A 175 2.32 16.08 -6.19
N VAL A 176 1.86 16.85 -7.18
CA VAL A 176 0.61 17.62 -7.08
C VAL A 176 -0.60 16.68 -6.96
N VAL A 177 -0.72 15.68 -7.83
CA VAL A 177 -1.88 14.77 -7.82
C VAL A 177 -1.91 13.94 -6.53
N ALA A 178 -0.79 13.30 -6.17
CA ALA A 178 -0.68 12.51 -4.95
C ALA A 178 -0.86 13.36 -3.69
N GLY A 179 -0.32 14.59 -3.68
CA GLY A 179 -0.49 15.55 -2.59
C GLY A 179 -1.94 15.96 -2.41
N LEU A 180 -2.63 16.39 -3.48
CA LEU A 180 -4.04 16.78 -3.42
C LEU A 180 -4.94 15.63 -2.98
N VAL A 181 -4.75 14.43 -3.54
CA VAL A 181 -5.54 13.26 -3.15
C VAL A 181 -5.22 12.84 -1.72
N GLY A 182 -3.95 12.86 -1.31
CA GLY A 182 -3.55 12.56 0.06
C GLY A 182 -4.16 13.53 1.08
N VAL A 183 -4.11 14.83 0.81
CA VAL A 183 -4.73 15.86 1.66
C VAL A 183 -6.24 15.71 1.71
N ALA A 184 -6.91 15.50 0.57
CA ALA A 184 -8.35 15.26 0.53
C ALA A 184 -8.73 14.01 1.33
N TYR A 185 -7.99 12.91 1.14
CA TYR A 185 -8.18 11.67 1.87
C TYR A 185 -8.02 11.86 3.39
N CYS A 186 -6.92 12.48 3.82
CA CYS A 186 -6.65 12.76 5.23
C CYS A 186 -7.70 13.68 5.85
N THR A 187 -8.12 14.72 5.13
CA THR A 187 -9.18 15.65 5.57
C THR A 187 -10.50 14.92 5.79
N VAL A 188 -10.94 14.10 4.84
CA VAL A 188 -12.17 13.33 4.98
C VAL A 188 -12.06 12.33 6.12
N VAL A 189 -10.94 11.61 6.22
CA VAL A 189 -10.68 10.69 7.34
C VAL A 189 -10.75 11.40 8.69
N ALA A 190 -10.12 12.57 8.83
CA ALA A 190 -10.12 13.36 10.06
C ALA A 190 -11.53 13.86 10.40
N PHE A 191 -12.27 14.39 9.41
CA PHE A 191 -13.64 14.84 9.60
C PHE A 191 -14.56 13.73 10.15
N PHE A 192 -14.49 12.53 9.58
CA PHE A 192 -15.29 11.40 10.06
C PHE A 192 -14.84 10.88 11.44
N GLU A 193 -13.55 10.97 11.76
CA GLU A 193 -13.06 10.59 13.08
C GLU A 193 -13.52 11.60 14.15
N VAL A 194 -13.38 12.91 13.91
CA VAL A 194 -13.84 13.97 14.82
C VAL A 194 -15.35 13.85 15.08
N ARG A 195 -16.17 13.69 14.04
CA ARG A 195 -17.62 13.52 14.18
C ARG A 195 -18.00 12.31 15.04
N LYS A 196 -17.23 11.21 14.93
CA LYS A 196 -17.45 10.01 15.73
C LYS A 196 -17.09 10.20 17.19
N TRP A 197 -16.09 11.02 17.50
CA TRP A 197 -15.72 11.36 18.88
C TRP A 197 -16.76 12.28 19.51
N SER A 198 -17.14 13.37 18.83
CA SER A 198 -18.20 14.28 19.29
C SER A 198 -19.48 13.54 19.66
N HIS A 199 -19.98 12.67 18.78
CA HIS A 199 -21.20 11.91 19.06
C HIS A 199 -21.06 10.95 20.28
N ARG A 200 -19.86 10.47 20.59
CA ARG A 200 -19.64 9.62 21.77
C ARG A 200 -19.69 10.45 23.06
N ASP A 201 -19.11 11.65 23.02
CA ASP A 201 -19.09 12.57 24.15
C ASP A 201 -20.50 13.08 24.44
N ASP A 202 -21.28 13.41 23.40
CA ASP A 202 -22.68 13.82 23.51
C ASP A 202 -23.51 12.71 24.20
N VAL A 203 -23.42 11.46 23.72
CA VAL A 203 -24.15 10.33 24.31
C VAL A 203 -23.71 10.03 25.74
N ALA A 204 -22.42 10.14 26.06
CA ALA A 204 -21.92 9.94 27.41
C ALA A 204 -22.44 11.01 28.38
N SER A 205 -22.55 12.26 27.90
CA SER A 205 -23.12 13.35 28.70
C SER A 205 -24.62 13.15 28.96
N ASP A 206 -25.40 12.74 27.95
CA ASP A 206 -26.84 12.48 28.10
C ASP A 206 -27.10 11.34 29.12
N VAL A 207 -26.34 10.25 29.06
CA VAL A 207 -26.45 9.13 30.01
C VAL A 207 -26.10 9.58 31.43
N GLY A 208 -25.04 10.38 31.60
CA GLY A 208 -24.65 10.90 32.91
C GLY A 208 -25.70 11.85 33.53
N LEU A 209 -26.37 12.66 32.70
CA LEU A 209 -27.48 13.50 33.13
C LEU A 209 -28.70 12.67 33.54
N GLU A 210 -29.01 11.61 32.79
CA GLU A 210 -30.11 10.71 33.09
C GLU A 210 -29.89 9.95 34.42
N GLU A 211 -28.70 9.41 34.67
CA GLU A 211 -28.35 8.75 35.93
C GLU A 211 -28.44 9.71 37.13
N ARG A 212 -27.95 10.95 36.98
CA ARG A 212 -28.06 11.98 38.02
C ARG A 212 -29.50 12.39 38.32
N SER A 213 -30.39 12.33 37.32
CA SER A 213 -31.81 12.63 37.52
C SER A 213 -32.56 11.52 38.28
N LYS A 214 -32.07 10.28 38.22
CA LYS A 214 -32.67 9.09 38.83
C LYS A 214 -32.14 8.80 40.24
N SER A 215 -31.03 9.41 40.67
CA SER A 215 -30.54 9.26 42.04
C SER A 215 -31.46 9.98 43.03
N PRO A 216 -31.96 9.31 44.09
CA PRO A 216 -32.78 9.96 45.11
C PRO A 216 -31.97 11.11 45.73
N THR A 217 -32.60 12.28 45.83
CA THR A 217 -32.04 13.41 46.56
C THR A 217 -31.89 13.01 48.03
N PRO A 218 -30.74 13.31 48.67
CA PRO A 218 -30.52 12.99 50.08
C PRO A 218 -31.48 13.73 51.01
#